data_AF-A0A212C690-F1
#
_entry.id   AF-A0A212C690-F1
#
_cell.length_a   1.000
_cell.length_b   1.000
_cell.length_c   1.000
_cell.angle_alpha   90.00
_cell.angle_beta   90.00
_cell.angle_gamma   90.00
#
_symmetry.space_group_name_H-M   'P 1'
#
loop_
_entity.id
_entity.type
_entity.pdbx_description
1 polymer ?
#
loop_
_entity_poly.entity_id
_entity_poly.type
_entity_poly.pdbx_seq_one_letter_code
_entity_poly.pdbx_strand_id
1 'polypeptide(L)'
;LLRELKHPNVIALQKVFLSHSDRKVWLLFDYAEHDLWHIIKFHRASKANKKPMQLPRSMVKSLLYQILDGIHYLHANWVLHRDL
;
A
#
# COMPACT_ATOMS: atom_id res chain seq x y z
N LEU A 1 -11.39 -12.08 3.17
CA LEU A 1 -11.07 -10.69 3.60
C LEU A 1 -11.15 -9.73 2.43
N LEU A 2 -10.21 -9.72 1.47
CA LEU A 2 -10.21 -8.75 0.36
C LEU A 2 -11.46 -8.73 -0.54
N ARG A 3 -12.28 -9.79 -0.52
CA ARG A 3 -13.61 -9.80 -1.19
C ARG A 3 -14.65 -8.90 -0.52
N GLU A 4 -14.55 -8.70 0.79
CA GLU A 4 -15.53 -7.96 1.60
C GLU A 4 -15.05 -6.54 1.95
N LEU A 5 -13.74 -6.34 2.00
CA LEU A 5 -13.15 -5.05 2.37
C LEU A 5 -13.32 -4.04 1.23
N LYS A 6 -13.84 -2.85 1.56
CA LYS A 6 -14.07 -1.76 0.61
C LYS A 6 -13.76 -0.42 1.29
N HIS A 7 -12.55 0.07 1.05
CA HIS A 7 -12.07 1.34 1.59
C HIS A 7 -11.04 1.96 0.63
N PRO A 8 -11.03 3.29 0.39
CA PRO A 8 -10.10 3.94 -0.54
C PRO A 8 -8.62 3.72 -0.18
N ASN A 9 -8.30 3.54 1.11
CA ASN A 9 -6.93 3.29 1.58
C ASN A 9 -6.62 1.81 1.83
N VAL A 10 -7.41 0.88 1.27
CA VAL A 10 -7.13 -0.56 1.28
C VAL A 10 -7.24 -1.07 -0.16
N ILE A 11 -6.24 -1.83 -0.62
CA ILE A 11 -6.21 -2.31 -2.01
C ILE A 11 -7.44 -3.15 -2.35
N ALA A 12 -8.11 -2.82 -3.45
CA ALA A 12 -9.35 -3.48 -3.87
C ALA A 12 -9.06 -4.68 -4.79
N LEU A 13 -9.54 -5.86 -4.40
CA LEU A 13 -9.48 -7.05 -5.25
C LEU A 13 -10.49 -6.94 -6.39
N GLN A 14 -10.02 -6.79 -7.62
CA GLN A 14 -10.86 -6.67 -8.81
C GLN A 14 -11.37 -8.04 -9.28
N LYS A 15 -10.47 -9.03 -9.35
CA LYS A 15 -10.82 -10.36 -9.86
C LYS A 15 -9.87 -11.44 -9.33
N VAL A 16 -10.37 -12.67 -9.29
CA VAL A 16 -9.58 -13.88 -9.00
C VAL A 16 -9.59 -14.76 -10.24
N PHE A 17 -8.43 -15.21 -10.67
CA PHE A 17 -8.28 -16.20 -11.73
C PHE A 17 -7.69 -17.49 -11.14
N LEU A 18 -8.35 -18.60 -11.43
CA LEU A 18 -7.92 -19.93 -11.02
C LEU A 18 -7.45 -20.67 -12.27
N SER A 19 -6.16 -20.99 -12.31
CA SER A 19 -5.60 -21.81 -13.37
C SER A 19 -5.65 -23.26 -12.95
N HIS A 20 -6.54 -24.04 -13.57
CA HIS A 20 -6.78 -25.43 -13.19
C HIS A 20 -5.66 -26.38 -13.62
N SER A 21 -4.92 -26.04 -14.68
CA SER A 21 -3.84 -26.88 -15.22
C SER A 21 -2.61 -26.89 -14.31
N ASP A 22 -2.22 -25.74 -13.75
CA ASP A 22 -1.04 -25.59 -12.88
C ASP A 22 -1.39 -25.24 -11.43
N ARG A 23 -2.68 -25.28 -11.07
CA ARG A 23 -3.22 -24.99 -9.73
C ARG A 23 -2.80 -23.63 -9.16
N LYS A 24 -2.53 -22.65 -10.02
CA LYS A 24 -2.16 -21.28 -9.59
C LYS A 24 -3.38 -20.39 -9.37
N VAL A 25 -3.22 -19.45 -8.44
CA VAL A 25 -4.20 -18.40 -8.12
C VAL A 25 -3.59 -17.05 -8.48
N TRP A 26 -4.31 -16.28 -9.29
CA TRP A 26 -3.92 -14.92 -9.64
C TRP A 26 -4.96 -13.94 -9.11
N LEU A 27 -4.49 -12.85 -8.51
CA LEU A 27 -5.31 -11.79 -7.98
C LEU A 27 -5.07 -10.52 -8.80
N LEU A 28 -6.14 -9.92 -9.28
CA LEU A 28 -6.10 -8.68 -10.06
C LEU A 28 -6.38 -7.49 -9.16
N PHE A 29 -5.54 -6.47 -9.27
CA PHE A 29 -5.63 -5.19 -8.58
C PHE A 29 -5.35 -4.06 -9.56
N ASP A 30 -5.74 -2.84 -9.18
CA ASP A 30 -5.29 -1.65 -9.89
C ASP A 30 -3.80 -1.42 -9.67
N TYR A 31 -3.10 -0.94 -10.71
CA TYR A 31 -1.67 -0.72 -10.64
C TYR A 31 -1.33 0.51 -9.80
N ALA A 32 -0.49 0.32 -8.78
CA ALA A 32 0.11 1.41 -8.02
C ALA A 32 1.57 1.58 -8.48
N GLU A 33 1.87 2.73 -9.08
CA GLU A 33 3.22 3.03 -9.61
C GLU A 33 4.28 3.15 -8.52
N HIS A 34 3.86 3.48 -7.29
CA HIS A 34 4.77 3.79 -6.20
C HIS A 34 4.38 3.06 -4.91
N ASP A 35 5.41 2.73 -4.13
CA ASP A 35 5.30 2.29 -2.75
C ASP A 35 6.24 3.13 -1.85
N LEU A 36 6.02 3.05 -0.54
CA LEU A 36 6.81 3.81 0.42
C LEU A 36 8.28 3.38 0.46
N TRP A 37 8.58 2.11 0.17
CA TRP A 37 9.96 1.62 0.17
C TRP A 37 10.78 2.33 -0.90
N HIS A 38 10.27 2.40 -2.12
CA HIS A 38 10.92 3.10 -3.25
C HIS A 38 11.02 4.60 -2.99
N ILE A 39 9.97 5.24 -2.47
CA ILE A 39 9.97 6.66 -2.12
C ILE A 39 11.05 6.97 -1.07
N ILE A 40 11.08 6.22 0.03
CA ILE A 40 12.05 6.41 1.11
C ILE A 40 13.48 6.16 0.60
N LYS A 41 13.68 5.10 -0.18
CA LYS A 41 14.99 4.77 -0.76
C LYS A 41 15.52 5.89 -1.66
N PHE A 42 14.66 6.46 -2.50
CA PHE A 42 15.01 7.57 -3.39
C PHE A 42 15.48 8.81 -2.63
N HIS A 43 14.71 9.24 -1.62
CA HIS A 43 15.10 10.41 -0.79
C HIS A 43 16.36 10.14 0.05
N ARG A 44 16.54 8.91 0.55
CA ARG A 44 17.75 8.51 1.27
C ARG A 44 19.00 8.56 0.38
N ALA A 45 18.90 8.10 -0.87
CA ALA A 45 19.99 8.15 -1.84
C ALA A 45 20.36 9.60 -2.22
N SER A 46 19.35 10.47 -2.39
CA SER A 46 19.55 11.89 -2.66
C SER A 46 20.33 12.60 -1.53
N LYS A 47 20.04 12.28 -0.27
CA LYS A 47 20.80 12.77 0.89
C LYS A 47 22.26 12.29 0.86
N ALA A 48 22.50 11.00 0.52
CA ALA A 48 23.85 10.44 0.43
C ALA A 48 24.69 11.10 -0.67
N ASN A 49 24.05 11.47 -1.79
CA ASN A 49 24.70 12.15 -2.93
C ASN A 49 24.90 13.66 -2.73
N LYS A 50 24.78 14.17 -1.50
CA LYS A 50 24.90 15.62 -1.14
C LYS A 50 23.98 16.55 -1.95
N LYS A 51 22.89 16.02 -2.53
CA LYS A 51 21.84 16.78 -3.23
C LYS A 51 20.52 16.59 -2.47
N PRO A 52 20.36 17.17 -1.26
CA PRO A 52 19.27 16.82 -0.36
C PRO A 52 17.93 17.26 -0.95
N MET A 53 17.12 16.27 -1.33
CA MET A 53 15.71 16.44 -1.62
C MET A 53 14.95 15.78 -0.48
N GLN A 54 14.41 16.60 0.42
CA GLN A 54 13.63 16.10 1.55
C GLN A 54 12.23 15.72 1.06
N LEU A 55 11.68 14.63 1.60
CA LEU A 55 10.28 14.31 1.40
C LEU A 55 9.43 15.45 2.02
N PRO A 56 8.53 16.10 1.26
CA PRO A 56 7.76 17.22 1.78
C PRO A 56 6.99 16.84 3.04
N ARG A 57 7.05 17.66 4.09
CA ARG A 57 6.38 17.36 5.38
C ARG A 57 4.86 17.22 5.23
N SER A 58 4.26 17.95 4.31
CA SER A 58 2.84 17.83 3.95
C SER A 58 2.51 16.45 3.35
N MET A 59 3.40 15.91 2.51
CA MET A 59 3.27 14.57 1.96
C MET A 59 3.38 13.52 3.06
N VAL A 60 4.35 13.64 3.97
CA VAL A 60 4.48 12.75 5.14
C VAL A 60 3.21 12.74 5.97
N LYS A 61 2.67 13.92 6.29
CA LYS A 61 1.41 14.05 7.05
C LYS A 61 0.24 13.37 6.34
N SER A 62 0.11 13.56 5.03
CA SER A 62 -0.99 13.01 4.24
C SER A 62 -0.89 11.49 4.09
N LEU A 63 0.33 10.95 3.91
CA LEU A 63 0.58 9.51 3.88
C LEU A 63 0.24 8.88 5.23
N LEU A 64 0.71 9.46 6.33
CA LEU A 64 0.41 8.97 7.67
C LEU A 64 -1.09 8.98 7.96
N TYR A 65 -1.79 10.04 7.58
CA TYR A 65 -3.25 10.12 7.74
C TYR A 65 -3.96 8.98 6.99
N GLN A 66 -3.61 8.75 5.73
CA GLN A 66 -4.21 7.69 4.91
C GLN A 66 -3.89 6.29 5.41
N ILE A 67 -2.68 6.06 5.93
CA ILE A 67 -2.32 4.80 6.60
C ILE A 67 -3.22 4.58 7.83
N LEU A 68 -3.36 5.62 8.67
CA LEU A 68 -4.20 5.54 9.86
C LEU A 68 -5.68 5.31 9.52
N ASP A 69 -6.19 5.96 8.47
CA ASP A 69 -7.56 5.81 8.00
C ASP A 69 -7.83 4.38 7.49
N GLY A 70 -6.92 3.84 6.66
CA GLY A 70 -6.99 2.44 6.21
C GLY A 70 -6.92 1.43 7.34
N ILE A 71 -5.98 1.59 8.29
CA ILE A 71 -5.86 0.73 9.46
C ILE A 71 -7.07 0.84 10.39
N HIS A 72 -7.59 2.06 10.59
CA HIS A 72 -8.81 2.28 11.37
C HIS A 72 -9.99 1.51 10.78
N TYR A 73 -10.19 1.59 9.46
CA TYR A 73 -11.20 0.79 8.77
C TYR A 73 -10.99 -0.72 8.95
N LEU A 74 -9.76 -1.22 8.80
CA LEU A 74 -9.48 -2.65 9.02
C LEU A 74 -9.83 -3.08 10.46
N HIS A 75 -9.42 -2.30 11.46
CA HIS A 75 -9.69 -2.59 12.87
C HIS A 75 -11.19 -2.52 13.20
N ALA A 76 -11.93 -1.58 12.61
CA ALA A 76 -13.39 -1.49 12.76
C ALA A 76 -14.11 -2.72 12.19
N ASN A 77 -13.51 -3.40 11.23
CA ASN A 77 -14.00 -4.65 10.64
C ASN A 77 -13.33 -5.89 11.24
N TRP A 78 -12.71 -5.77 12.42
CA TRP A 78 -12.06 -6.86 13.16
C TRP A 78 -10.92 -7.56 12.40
N VAL A 79 -10.29 -6.84 11.46
CA VAL A 79 -9.14 -7.33 10.68
C VAL A 79 -7.86 -6.71 11.23
N LEU A 80 -6.91 -7.54 11.65
CA LEU A 80 -5.55 -7.11 12.02
C LEU A 80 -4.60 -7.33 10.84
N HIS A 81 -3.89 -6.27 10.40
CA HIS A 81 -2.93 -6.36 9.29
C HIS A 81 -1.74 -7.27 9.62
N ARG A 82 -1.14 -7.07 10.82
CA ARG A 82 -0.02 -7.84 11.40
C ARG A 82 1.35 -7.71 10.72
N ASP A 83 1.44 -7.17 9.50
CA ASP A 83 2.71 -6.99 8.79
C ASP A 83 2.71 -5.69 7.96
N LEU A 84 2.57 -4.54 8.64
CA LEU A 84 2.45 -3.23 7.98
C LEU A 84 3.80 -2.72 7.45
#